data_AF-A0A850QYV8-F1
#
_entry.id   AF-A0A850QYV8-F1
#
_cell.length_a   1.000
_cell.length_b   1.000
_cell.length_c   1.000
_cell.angle_alpha   90.00
_cell.angle_beta   90.00
_cell.angle_gamma   90.00
#
_symmetry.space_group_name_H-M   'P 1'
#
loop_
_entity.id
_entity.type
_entity.pdbx_description
1 polymer ?
#
loop_
_entity_poly.entity_id
_entity_poly.type
_entity_poly.pdbx_seq_one_letter_code
_entity_poly.pdbx_strand_id
1 'polypeptide(L)'
;MTDMTLPSYETAAATLKSYQLAVSPAELHGLLTGMICGGLALDNQMWLGPVCDYANEGEPLTDGAKTFTETLFATTSQELVGGDFDFTLLLPSDEADLFERAEALTEWVSSFMSGFGLVG
;
A
#
# COMPACT_ATOMS: atom_id res chain seq x y z
N MET A 1 -8.68 -14.60 16.83
CA MET A 1 -7.67 -14.04 15.91
C MET A 1 -8.36 -12.86 15.27
N THR A 2 -7.80 -11.66 15.41
CA THR A 2 -8.37 -10.47 14.77
C THR A 2 -8.08 -10.62 13.28
N ASP A 3 -9.12 -10.65 12.45
CA ASP A 3 -8.92 -10.67 11.00
C ASP A 3 -8.18 -9.38 10.61
N MET A 4 -6.91 -9.50 10.23
CA MET A 4 -6.13 -8.37 9.70
C MET A 4 -6.68 -8.07 8.32
N THR A 5 -7.46 -7.00 8.22
CA THR A 5 -8.12 -6.54 6.99
C THR A 5 -7.62 -5.15 6.63
N LEU A 6 -7.68 -4.81 5.36
CA LEU A 6 -7.33 -3.47 4.90
C LEU A 6 -8.27 -2.42 5.54
N PRO A 7 -7.75 -1.23 5.90
CA PRO A 7 -8.59 -0.12 6.32
C PRO A 7 -9.45 0.38 5.17
N SER A 8 -10.50 1.14 5.47
CA SER A 8 -11.23 1.87 4.40
C SER A 8 -10.31 2.88 3.71
N TYR A 9 -10.57 3.16 2.44
CA TYR A 9 -9.78 4.11 1.65
C TYR A 9 -9.73 5.50 2.30
N GLU A 10 -10.86 5.97 2.84
CA GLU A 10 -10.98 7.27 3.51
C GLU A 10 -10.17 7.30 4.80
N THR A 11 -10.18 6.20 5.55
CA THR A 11 -9.38 6.07 6.78
C THR A 11 -7.91 6.11 6.44
N ALA A 12 -7.47 5.34 5.44
CA ALA A 12 -6.09 5.34 4.97
C ALA A 12 -5.67 6.72 4.49
N ALA A 13 -6.48 7.38 3.66
CA ALA A 13 -6.20 8.73 3.14
C ALA A 13 -6.03 9.75 4.27
N ALA A 14 -6.92 9.73 5.27
CA ALA A 14 -6.82 10.58 6.44
C ALA A 14 -5.54 10.32 7.24
N THR A 15 -5.17 9.05 7.43
CA THR A 15 -3.93 8.66 8.12
C THR A 15 -2.69 9.13 7.38
N LEU A 16 -2.58 8.86 6.08
CA LEU A 16 -1.44 9.30 5.25
C LEU A 16 -1.27 10.82 5.29
N LYS A 17 -2.38 11.55 5.16
CA LYS A 17 -2.39 13.02 5.26
C LYS A 17 -1.97 13.51 6.65
N SER A 18 -2.36 12.82 7.72
CA SER A 18 -1.97 13.19 9.09
C SER A 18 -0.47 13.06 9.36
N TYR A 19 0.21 12.20 8.60
CA TYR A 19 1.66 12.02 8.62
C TYR A 19 2.39 12.75 7.48
N GLN A 20 1.67 13.56 6.70
CA GLN A 20 2.22 14.34 5.58
C GLN A 20 2.92 13.48 4.52
N LEU A 21 2.47 12.24 4.33
CA LEU A 21 2.97 11.39 3.24
C LEU A 21 2.43 11.88 1.89
N ALA A 22 3.29 11.89 0.89
CA ALA A 22 3.03 12.47 -0.42
C ALA A 22 2.44 11.44 -1.42
N VAL A 23 1.57 10.56 -0.95
CA VAL A 23 0.97 9.47 -1.74
C VAL A 23 -0.50 9.24 -1.39
N SER A 24 -1.25 8.74 -2.36
CA SER A 24 -2.59 8.22 -2.14
C SER A 24 -2.56 6.81 -1.51
N PRO A 25 -3.65 6.34 -0.87
CA PRO A 25 -3.76 4.96 -0.41
C PRO A 25 -3.59 3.93 -1.54
N ALA A 26 -4.09 4.26 -2.73
CA ALA A 26 -3.98 3.42 -3.91
C ALA A 26 -2.52 3.29 -4.36
N GLU A 27 -1.78 4.39 -4.41
CA GLU A 27 -0.36 4.38 -4.75
C GLU A 27 0.47 3.56 -3.76
N LEU A 28 0.31 3.81 -2.46
CA LEU A 28 1.07 3.08 -1.44
C LEU A 28 0.76 1.58 -1.48
N HIS A 29 -0.52 1.21 -1.55
CA HIS A 29 -0.91 -0.19 -1.63
C HIS A 29 -0.40 -0.86 -2.91
N GLY A 30 -0.47 -0.15 -4.05
CA GLY A 30 0.06 -0.61 -5.34
C GLY A 30 1.56 -0.88 -5.25
N LEU A 31 2.34 0.08 -4.73
CA LEU A 31 3.78 -0.06 -4.54
C LEU A 31 4.14 -1.28 -3.69
N LEU A 32 3.52 -1.44 -2.52
CA LEU A 32 3.77 -2.58 -1.63
C LEU A 32 3.42 -3.91 -2.31
N THR A 33 2.25 -3.99 -2.95
CA THR A 33 1.81 -5.18 -3.68
C THR A 33 2.80 -5.53 -4.79
N GLY A 34 3.25 -4.53 -5.56
CA GLY A 34 4.23 -4.70 -6.63
C GLY A 34 5.54 -5.29 -6.13
N MET A 35 6.07 -4.73 -5.03
CA MET A 35 7.31 -5.25 -4.42
C MET A 35 7.16 -6.69 -3.93
N ILE A 36 6.05 -7.01 -3.25
CA ILE A 36 5.75 -8.37 -2.78
C ILE A 36 5.71 -9.35 -3.97
N CYS A 37 4.95 -9.01 -5.01
CA CYS A 37 4.85 -9.81 -6.23
C CYS A 37 6.17 -9.90 -7.00
N GLY A 38 7.05 -8.91 -6.87
CA GLY A 38 8.41 -8.92 -7.41
C GLY A 38 9.38 -9.85 -6.66
N GLY A 39 8.96 -10.42 -5.52
CA GLY A 39 9.77 -11.35 -4.73
C GLY A 39 10.47 -10.70 -3.53
N LEU A 40 10.01 -9.54 -3.06
CA LEU A 40 10.55 -8.92 -1.87
C LEU A 40 10.38 -9.86 -0.67
N ALA A 41 11.43 -10.01 0.14
CA ALA A 41 11.36 -10.79 1.36
C ALA A 41 10.33 -10.21 2.33
N LEU A 42 9.46 -11.06 2.88
CA LEU A 42 8.35 -10.67 3.75
C LEU A 42 8.73 -10.62 5.23
N ASP A 43 9.87 -11.20 5.60
CA ASP A 43 10.32 -11.40 6.98
C ASP A 43 11.24 -10.28 7.50
N ASN A 44 11.43 -9.22 6.71
CA ASN A 44 12.29 -8.09 7.05
C ASN A 44 11.70 -6.75 6.59
N GLN A 45 12.41 -5.65 6.90
CA GLN A 45 11.97 -4.28 6.60
C GLN A 45 12.58 -3.74 5.30
N MET A 46 12.89 -4.60 4.31
CA MET A 46 13.44 -4.15 3.02
C MET A 46 12.46 -3.26 2.23
N TRP A 47 11.17 -3.31 2.53
CA TRP A 47 10.15 -2.41 1.99
C TRP A 47 10.35 -0.95 2.44
N LEU A 48 11.02 -0.71 3.58
CA LEU A 48 11.07 0.61 4.22
C LEU A 48 11.81 1.64 3.37
N GLY A 49 12.97 1.29 2.81
CA GLY A 49 13.76 2.18 1.96
C GLY A 49 12.98 2.67 0.73
N PRO A 50 12.49 1.76 -0.13
CA PRO A 50 11.67 2.10 -1.29
C PRO A 50 10.44 2.94 -0.94
N VAL A 51 9.77 2.65 0.18
CA VAL A 51 8.63 3.45 0.62
C VAL A 51 9.05 4.85 1.06
N CYS A 52 10.14 5.00 1.80
CA CYS A 52 10.64 6.34 2.17
C CYS A 52 10.92 7.17 0.91
N ASP A 53 11.61 6.58 -0.08
CA ASP A 53 11.95 7.25 -1.33
C ASP A 53 10.70 7.64 -2.14
N TYR A 54 9.71 6.74 -2.22
CA TYR A 54 8.52 6.94 -3.04
C TYR A 54 7.45 7.82 -2.34
N ALA A 55 7.21 7.58 -1.05
CA ALA A 55 6.07 8.14 -0.31
C ALA A 55 6.41 9.28 0.65
N ASN A 56 7.69 9.49 0.96
CA ASN A 56 8.13 10.45 1.96
C ASN A 56 9.37 11.25 1.51
N GLU A 57 9.56 11.44 0.21
CA GLU A 57 10.65 12.25 -0.37
C GLU A 57 12.06 11.82 0.07
N GLY A 58 12.25 10.53 0.40
CA GLY A 58 13.50 9.97 0.90
C GLY A 58 13.70 10.13 2.41
N GLU A 59 12.81 10.84 3.11
CA GLU A 59 12.87 10.97 4.57
C GLU A 59 12.40 9.68 5.27
N PRO A 60 12.97 9.32 6.42
CA PRO A 60 12.54 8.14 7.16
C PRO A 60 11.08 8.21 7.63
N LEU A 61 10.33 7.12 7.46
CA LEU A 61 9.03 6.97 8.12
C LEU A 61 9.19 6.93 9.64
N THR A 62 8.44 7.76 10.36
CA THR A 62 8.47 7.86 11.83
C THR A 62 7.21 7.25 12.47
N ASP A 63 7.38 6.74 13.69
CA ASP A 63 6.34 6.26 14.61
C ASP A 63 5.09 5.66 13.94
N GLY A 64 4.00 6.45 13.88
CA GLY A 64 2.70 6.02 13.41
C GLY A 64 2.62 5.80 11.90
N ALA A 65 3.37 6.56 11.10
CA ALA A 65 3.43 6.37 9.64
C ALA A 65 4.09 5.04 9.29
N LYS A 66 5.18 4.72 10.00
CA LYS A 66 5.87 3.43 9.88
C LYS A 66 4.93 2.29 10.30
N THR A 67 4.29 2.41 11.46
CA THR A 67 3.37 1.38 11.99
C THR A 67 2.18 1.13 11.07
N PHE A 68 1.60 2.20 10.52
CA PHE A 68 0.51 2.09 9.55
C PHE A 68 0.95 1.35 8.29
N THR A 69 2.10 1.73 7.73
CA THR A 69 2.62 1.11 6.51
C THR A 69 3.04 -0.35 6.74
N GLU A 70 3.62 -0.66 7.90
CA GLU A 70 3.95 -2.03 8.29
C GLU A 70 2.70 -2.91 8.42
N THR A 71 1.61 -2.36 8.98
CA THR A 71 0.32 -3.05 9.04
C THR A 71 -0.22 -3.30 7.64
N LEU A 72 -0.16 -2.29 6.76
CA LEU A 72 -0.61 -2.42 5.37
C LEU A 72 0.19 -3.51 4.63
N PHE A 73 1.52 -3.48 4.75
CA PHE A 73 2.40 -4.49 4.15
C PHE A 73 2.10 -5.90 4.66
N ALA A 74 1.91 -6.07 5.97
CA ALA A 74 1.59 -7.36 6.57
C ALA A 74 0.24 -7.92 6.09
N THR A 75 -0.79 -7.09 6.06
CA THR A 75 -2.12 -7.46 5.55
C THR A 75 -2.06 -7.84 4.07
N THR A 76 -1.47 -7.00 3.22
CA THR A 76 -1.30 -7.29 1.78
C THR A 76 -0.53 -8.58 1.55
N SER A 77 0.55 -8.81 2.31
CA SER A 77 1.34 -10.04 2.23
C SER A 77 0.51 -11.28 2.60
N GLN A 78 -0.29 -11.17 3.66
CA GLN A 78 -1.16 -12.25 4.11
C GLN A 78 -2.24 -12.56 3.07
N GLU A 79 -2.89 -11.55 2.49
CA GLU A 79 -3.91 -11.73 1.46
C GLU A 79 -3.35 -12.35 0.17
N LEU A 80 -2.14 -11.97 -0.24
CA LEU A 80 -1.48 -12.52 -1.45
C LEU A 80 -0.99 -13.96 -1.27
N VAL A 81 -0.51 -14.32 -0.08
CA VAL A 81 -0.02 -15.67 0.24
C VAL A 81 -1.14 -16.60 0.70
N GLY A 82 -2.24 -16.02 1.21
CA GLY A 82 -3.46 -16.71 1.60
C GLY A 82 -4.08 -17.41 0.41
N GLY A 83 -4.10 -18.75 0.43
CA GLY A 83 -4.62 -19.58 -0.67
C GLY A 83 -6.13 -19.45 -0.93
N ASP A 84 -6.82 -18.58 -0.20
CA ASP A 84 -8.26 -18.37 -0.25
C ASP A 84 -8.68 -17.34 -1.33
N PHE A 85 -7.72 -16.75 -2.06
CA PHE A 85 -7.95 -15.73 -3.09
C PHE A 85 -8.63 -14.45 -2.55
N ASP A 86 -8.33 -14.09 -1.30
CA ASP A 86 -8.92 -12.96 -0.59
C ASP A 86 -8.24 -11.61 -0.86
N PHE A 87 -7.36 -11.54 -1.86
CA PHE A 87 -6.66 -10.30 -2.20
C PHE A 87 -7.62 -9.20 -2.66
N THR A 88 -7.58 -8.07 -1.96
CA THR A 88 -8.38 -6.90 -2.26
C THR A 88 -7.52 -5.68 -2.59
N LEU A 89 -8.08 -4.77 -3.40
CA LEU A 89 -7.41 -3.51 -3.73
C LEU A 89 -7.88 -2.40 -2.79
N LEU A 90 -6.94 -1.65 -2.22
CA LEU A 90 -7.25 -0.44 -1.46
C LEU A 90 -7.66 0.71 -2.41
N LEU A 91 -8.93 0.74 -2.79
CA LEU A 91 -9.54 1.72 -3.69
C LEU A 91 -10.72 2.43 -3.01
N PRO A 92 -11.15 3.60 -3.53
CA PRO A 92 -12.37 4.26 -3.06
C PRO A 92 -13.57 3.32 -3.10
N SER A 93 -14.52 3.52 -2.18
CA SER A 93 -15.73 2.71 -2.10
C SER A 93 -16.55 2.74 -3.39
N ASP A 94 -17.40 1.74 -3.61
CA ASP A 94 -18.25 1.67 -4.81
C ASP A 94 -19.29 2.79 -4.91
N GLU A 95 -19.55 3.49 -3.79
CA GLU A 95 -20.41 4.68 -3.73
C GLU A 95 -19.68 5.97 -4.14
N ALA A 96 -18.35 5.94 -4.29
CA ALA A 96 -17.56 7.07 -4.77
C ALA A 96 -17.79 7.32 -6.27
N ASP A 97 -17.43 8.52 -6.73
CA ASP A 97 -17.59 8.89 -8.14
C ASP A 97 -16.77 7.96 -9.05
N LEU A 98 -17.31 7.66 -10.24
CA LEU A 98 -16.65 6.76 -11.19
C LEU A 98 -15.28 7.27 -11.62
N PHE A 99 -15.12 8.59 -11.80
CA PHE A 99 -13.84 9.17 -12.19
C PHE A 99 -12.81 9.04 -11.06
N GLU A 100 -13.22 9.25 -9.81
CA GLU A 100 -12.35 9.08 -8.63
C GLU A 100 -11.85 7.63 -8.52
N ARG A 101 -12.74 6.65 -8.70
CA ARG A 101 -12.38 5.23 -8.69
C ARG A 101 -11.45 4.86 -9.84
N ALA A 102 -11.67 5.41 -11.03
CA ALA A 102 -10.84 5.17 -12.20
C ALA A 102 -9.43 5.78 -12.05
N GLU A 103 -9.34 6.97 -11.45
CA GLU A 103 -8.09 7.64 -11.13
C GLU A 103 -7.29 6.81 -10.12
N ALA A 104 -7.90 6.45 -8.98
CA ALA A 104 -7.27 5.63 -7.96
C ALA A 104 -6.81 4.25 -8.50
N LEU A 105 -7.60 3.61 -9.37
CA LEU A 105 -7.18 2.36 -10.03
C LEU A 105 -5.96 2.58 -10.94
N THR A 106 -5.91 3.69 -11.65
CA THR A 106 -4.78 4.04 -12.53
C THR A 106 -3.51 4.27 -11.71
N GLU A 107 -3.62 5.02 -10.63
CA GLU A 107 -2.55 5.23 -9.65
C GLU A 107 -2.06 3.87 -9.10
N TRP A 108 -2.97 3.02 -8.65
CA TRP A 108 -2.65 1.70 -8.11
C TRP A 108 -1.85 0.86 -9.11
N VAL A 109 -2.29 0.79 -10.38
CA VAL A 109 -1.61 0.02 -11.43
C VAL A 109 -0.22 0.59 -11.72
N SER A 110 -0.09 1.93 -11.78
CA SER A 110 1.20 2.60 -12.00
C SER A 110 2.21 2.30 -10.88
N SER A 111 1.76 2.40 -9.63
CA SER A 111 2.60 2.11 -8.47
C SER A 111 2.91 0.62 -8.33
N PHE A 112 1.99 -0.27 -8.70
CA PHE A 112 2.25 -1.71 -8.77
C PHE A 112 3.39 -2.04 -9.73
N MET A 113 3.35 -1.50 -10.96
CA MET A 113 4.42 -1.70 -11.93
C MET A 113 5.76 -1.13 -11.44
N SER A 114 5.71 0.03 -10.78
CA SER A 114 6.90 0.66 -10.19
C SER A 114 7.50 -0.22 -9.09
N GLY A 115 6.69 -0.68 -8.13
CA GLY A 115 7.12 -1.56 -7.05
C GLY A 115 7.67 -2.89 -7.55
N PHE A 116 7.03 -3.48 -8.56
CA PHE A 116 7.49 -4.71 -9.18
C PHE A 116 8.88 -4.53 -9.83
N GLY A 117 9.07 -3.43 -10.56
CA GLY A 117 10.34 -3.11 -11.23
C GLY A 117 11.48 -2.73 -10.28
N LEU A 118 11.21 -2.41 -9.02
CA LEU A 118 12.24 -2.13 -8.01
C LEU A 118 12.88 -3.40 -7.43
N VAL A 119 12.20 -4.54 -7.52
CA VAL A 119 12.64 -5.82 -6.94
C VAL A 119 13.13 -6.80 -8.01
N GLY A 120 12.58 -6.71 -9.23
CA GLY A 120 12.87 -7.59 -10.37
C GLY A 120 14.01 -7.17 -11.28
#